data_AF-A0A853T287-F1
#
_entry.id   AF-A0A853T287-F1
#
_cell.length_a   1.000
_cell.length_b   1.000
_cell.length_c   1.000
_cell.angle_alpha   90.00
_cell.angle_beta   90.00
_cell.angle_gamma   90.00
#
_symmetry.space_group_name_H-M   'P 1'
#
loop_
_entity.id
_entity.type
_entity.pdbx_description
1 polymer ?
#
loop_
_entity_poly.entity_id
_entity_poly.type
_entity_poly.pdbx_seq_one_letter_code
_entity_poly.pdbx_strand_id
1 'polypeptide(L)'
;MCQLAGRFRFFPVTGITLPGELDFVSLGQLLTFSTVPAIRHVPFPGRELYMFSAAIAQAFERMAADDLADIAVAWAQTAPWAGLEVNPVDLAGFPMELKANWHRSATPDKALFLWLDA
;
A
#
# COMPACT_ATOMS: atom_id res chain seq x y z
N MET A 1 31.01 -2.10 1.37
CA MET A 1 30.71 -3.54 1.42
C MET A 1 30.04 -3.84 2.76
N CYS A 2 28.74 -4.13 2.74
CA CYS A 2 28.04 -4.92 3.75
C CYS A 2 26.95 -5.71 3.01
N GLN A 3 26.77 -6.96 3.42
CA GLN A 3 26.29 -8.10 2.64
C GLN A 3 24.80 -8.09 2.25
N LEU A 4 24.56 -8.71 1.10
CA LEU A 4 23.29 -9.32 0.66
C LEU A 4 22.87 -10.48 1.58
N ALA A 5 21.59 -10.50 1.95
CA ALA A 5 20.71 -11.67 2.17
C ALA A 5 19.42 -11.14 2.83
N GLY A 6 18.17 -11.40 2.44
CA GLY A 6 17.55 -12.23 1.43
C GLY A 6 16.05 -12.31 1.76
N ARG A 7 15.22 -12.67 0.77
CA ARG A 7 13.84 -13.17 0.92
C ARG A 7 12.77 -12.15 1.35
N PHE A 8 11.82 -11.88 0.46
CA PHE A 8 10.46 -11.47 0.82
C PHE A 8 9.92 -12.36 1.95
N ARG A 9 9.64 -11.78 3.11
CA ARG A 9 8.83 -12.41 4.15
C ARG A 9 8.10 -11.31 4.91
N PHE A 10 6.87 -11.05 4.46
CA PHE A 10 5.83 -10.34 5.21
C PHE A 10 5.96 -8.82 5.29
N PHE A 11 4.83 -8.13 5.16
CA PHE A 11 4.65 -6.91 5.97
C PHE A 11 4.83 -7.36 7.43
N PRO A 12 5.83 -6.84 8.16
CA PRO A 12 6.26 -7.41 9.45
C PRO A 12 5.17 -7.42 10.53
N VAL A 13 4.02 -6.82 10.24
CA VAL A 13 2.88 -6.71 11.15
C VAL A 13 1.83 -7.82 10.95
N THR A 14 1.69 -8.43 9.75
CA THR A 14 0.44 -9.18 9.47
C THR A 14 0.53 -10.49 8.68
N GLY A 15 1.69 -10.92 8.19
CA GLY A 15 1.76 -12.23 7.56
C GLY A 15 1.19 -12.31 6.13
N ILE A 16 0.63 -11.22 5.60
CA ILE A 16 0.05 -11.17 4.24
C ILE A 16 1.12 -10.78 3.21
N THR A 17 1.12 -11.49 2.08
CA THR A 17 1.82 -11.06 0.85
C THR A 17 0.80 -10.32 0.00
N LEU A 18 1.06 -9.07 -0.35
CA LEU A 18 0.25 -8.34 -1.33
C LEU A 18 0.49 -8.99 -2.71
N PRO A 19 -0.51 -9.62 -3.35
CA PRO A 19 -0.36 -10.36 -4.60
C PRO A 19 0.07 -9.56 -5.84
N GLY A 20 0.17 -8.22 -5.78
CA GLY A 20 0.80 -7.40 -6.82
C GLY A 20 0.08 -6.07 -7.10
N GLU A 21 0.20 -5.57 -8.33
CA GLU A 21 -0.37 -4.26 -8.73
C GLU A 21 -1.87 -4.13 -8.50
N LEU A 22 -2.61 -5.23 -8.64
CA LEU A 22 -4.08 -5.27 -8.52
C LEU A 22 -4.57 -4.90 -7.11
N ASP A 23 -3.79 -5.16 -6.07
CA ASP A 23 -4.12 -4.75 -4.70
C ASP A 23 -4.13 -3.25 -4.54
N PHE A 24 -3.17 -2.58 -5.20
CA PHE A 24 -3.06 -1.13 -5.15
C PHE A 24 -4.14 -0.46 -6.00
N VAL A 25 -4.64 -1.14 -7.05
CA VAL A 25 -5.80 -0.67 -7.80
C VAL A 25 -7.04 -0.64 -6.90
N SER A 26 -7.36 -1.74 -6.20
CA SER A 26 -8.54 -1.79 -5.34
C SER A 26 -8.42 -0.89 -4.12
N LEU A 27 -7.24 -0.84 -3.48
CA LEU A 27 -6.99 0.11 -2.39
C LEU A 27 -7.14 1.56 -2.87
N GLY A 28 -6.57 1.90 -4.04
CA GLY A 28 -6.65 3.27 -4.54
C GLY A 28 -8.06 3.71 -4.88
N GLN A 29 -8.88 2.82 -5.44
CA GLN A 29 -10.30 3.08 -5.67
C GLN A 29 -11.05 3.33 -4.36
N LEU A 30 -10.78 2.54 -3.32
CA LEU A 30 -11.38 2.73 -2.00
C LEU A 30 -10.98 4.06 -1.36
N LEU A 31 -9.70 4.43 -1.46
CA LEU A 31 -9.18 5.63 -0.81
C LEU A 31 -9.56 6.94 -1.52
N THR A 32 -9.69 6.90 -2.85
CA THR A 32 -9.83 8.10 -3.67
C THR A 32 -11.17 8.21 -4.40
N PHE A 33 -12.00 7.17 -4.34
CA PHE A 33 -13.24 7.05 -5.12
C PHE A 33 -13.02 7.31 -6.62
N SER A 34 -11.87 6.90 -7.14
CA SER A 34 -11.42 7.18 -8.50
C SER A 34 -10.82 5.94 -9.17
N THR A 35 -10.98 5.84 -10.48
CA THR A 35 -10.36 4.79 -11.31
C THR A 35 -8.96 5.16 -11.80
N VAL A 36 -8.46 6.36 -11.44
CA VAL A 36 -7.09 6.78 -11.77
C VAL A 36 -6.10 5.84 -11.09
N PRO A 37 -5.02 5.41 -11.78
CA PRO A 37 -4.02 4.54 -11.19
C PRO A 37 -3.46 5.07 -9.87
N ALA A 38 -3.52 4.23 -8.83
CA ALA A 38 -3.00 4.54 -7.50
C ALA A 38 -1.47 4.62 -7.49
N ILE A 39 -0.84 3.83 -8.36
CA ILE A 39 0.60 3.70 -8.52
C ILE A 39 1.01 3.96 -9.97
N ARG A 40 2.21 4.51 -10.15
CA ARG A 40 2.84 4.71 -11.45
C ARG A 40 4.19 4.01 -11.45
N HIS A 41 4.46 3.23 -12.49
CA HIS A 41 5.78 2.63 -12.70
C HIS A 41 6.85 3.70 -12.86
N VAL A 42 7.97 3.51 -12.17
CA VAL A 42 9.17 4.35 -12.22
C VAL A 42 10.29 3.49 -12.81
N PRO A 43 10.80 3.82 -14.02
CA PRO A 43 11.83 3.01 -14.64
C PRO A 43 13.10 3.02 -13.80
N PHE A 44 13.43 1.87 -13.21
CA PHE A 44 14.66 1.66 -12.46
C PHE A 44 15.31 0.35 -12.93
N PRO A 45 16.54 0.37 -13.49
CA PRO A 45 17.16 -0.83 -14.03
C PRO A 45 17.26 -1.96 -12.99
N GLY A 46 16.70 -3.13 -13.33
CA GLY A 46 16.77 -4.34 -12.51
C GLY A 46 15.81 -4.39 -11.32
N ARG A 47 14.83 -3.47 -11.21
CA ARG A 47 13.79 -3.48 -10.17
C ARG A 47 12.46 -2.91 -10.68
N GLU A 48 11.37 -3.49 -10.20
CA GLU A 48 10.02 -2.97 -10.41
C GLU A 48 9.71 -1.96 -9.30
N LEU A 49 9.91 -0.68 -9.61
CA LEU A 49 9.69 0.44 -8.70
C LEU A 49 8.40 1.17 -9.08
N TYR A 50 7.58 1.47 -8.08
CA TYR A 50 6.34 2.20 -8.24
C TYR A 50 6.32 3.42 -7.32
N MET A 51 5.64 4.47 -7.77
CA MET A 51 5.37 5.66 -6.97
C MET A 51 3.87 5.82 -6.79
N PHE A 52 3.43 6.06 -5.56
CA PHE A 52 2.03 6.41 -5.30
C PHE A 52 1.67 7.76 -5.92
N SER A 53 0.44 7.88 -6.41
CA SER A 53 -0.09 9.15 -6.89
C SER A 53 -0.33 10.13 -5.74
N ALA A 54 -0.31 11.43 -6.05
CA ALA A 54 -0.59 12.47 -5.08
C ALA A 54 -2.00 12.35 -4.46
N ALA A 55 -2.95 11.71 -5.15
CA ALA A 55 -4.30 11.50 -4.63
C ALA A 55 -4.32 10.54 -3.43
N ILE A 56 -3.52 9.47 -3.48
CA ILE A 56 -3.38 8.51 -2.38
C ILE A 56 -2.75 9.18 -1.15
N ALA A 57 -1.70 9.94 -1.38
CA ALA A 57 -1.05 10.77 -0.38
C ALA A 57 -2.03 11.71 0.34
N GLN A 58 -2.85 12.43 -0.42
CA GLN A 58 -3.88 13.32 0.14
C GLN A 58 -4.99 12.55 0.87
N ALA A 59 -5.34 11.34 0.43
CA ALA A 59 -6.30 10.49 1.15
C ALA A 59 -5.75 10.10 2.53
N PHE A 60 -4.48 9.70 2.63
CA PHE A 60 -3.82 9.39 3.90
C PHE A 60 -3.66 10.58 4.84
N GLU A 61 -3.50 11.78 4.30
CA GLU A 61 -3.43 13.00 5.10
C GLU A 61 -4.78 13.34 5.77
N ARG A 62 -5.91 13.00 5.13
CA ARG A 62 -7.25 13.34 5.61
C ARG A 62 -7.90 12.28 6.49
N MET A 63 -7.46 11.02 6.38
CA MET A 63 -8.07 9.92 7.14
C MET A 63 -7.79 10.05 8.64
N ALA A 64 -8.77 9.70 9.47
CA ALA A 64 -8.60 9.42 10.90
C ALA A 64 -7.99 8.02 11.10
N ALA A 65 -7.79 7.60 12.35
CA ALA A 65 -7.36 6.23 12.66
C ALA A 65 -8.50 5.22 12.47
N ASP A 66 -9.72 5.58 12.90
CA ASP A 66 -10.90 4.72 12.80
C ASP A 66 -11.27 4.43 11.33
N ASP A 67 -11.09 5.42 10.45
CA ASP A 67 -11.28 5.27 9.00
C ASP A 67 -10.39 4.16 8.40
N LEU A 68 -9.19 3.94 8.95
CA LEU A 68 -8.27 2.91 8.43
C LEU A 68 -8.79 1.49 8.70
N ALA A 69 -9.47 1.29 9.83
CA ALA A 69 -10.07 0.00 10.16
C ALA A 69 -11.23 -0.31 9.22
N ASP A 70 -12.10 0.69 8.96
CA ASP A 70 -13.21 0.57 8.03
C ASP A 70 -12.72 0.33 6.59
N ILE A 71 -11.66 1.03 6.16
CA ILE A 71 -11.01 0.80 4.87
C ILE A 71 -10.47 -0.64 4.78
N ALA A 72 -9.85 -1.16 5.84
CA ALA A 72 -9.31 -2.52 5.81
C ALA A 72 -10.42 -3.58 5.71
N VAL A 73 -11.55 -3.37 6.39
CA VAL A 73 -12.75 -4.22 6.27
C VAL A 73 -13.32 -4.17 4.85
N ALA A 74 -13.48 -2.97 4.29
CA ALA A 74 -13.96 -2.81 2.92
C ALA A 74 -12.99 -3.45 1.91
N TRP A 75 -11.68 -3.27 2.11
CA TRP A 75 -10.66 -3.79 1.21
C TRP A 75 -10.64 -5.32 1.18
N ALA A 76 -10.79 -5.98 2.34
CA ALA A 76 -10.93 -7.43 2.44
C ALA A 76 -12.10 -7.99 1.61
N GLN A 77 -13.14 -7.19 1.38
CA GLN A 77 -14.33 -7.58 0.62
C GLN A 77 -14.23 -7.23 -0.88
N THR A 78 -13.16 -6.58 -1.31
CA THR A 78 -12.93 -6.22 -2.71
C THR A 78 -11.92 -7.16 -3.37
N ALA A 79 -12.05 -7.39 -4.68
CA ALA A 79 -11.03 -8.12 -5.42
C ALA A 79 -9.66 -7.42 -5.30
N PRO A 80 -8.54 -8.16 -5.19
CA PRO A 80 -8.43 -9.62 -5.30
C PRO A 80 -8.72 -10.40 -4.00
N TRP A 81 -9.01 -9.72 -2.89
CA TRP A 81 -9.23 -10.33 -1.58
C TRP A 81 -10.60 -10.98 -1.42
N ALA A 82 -11.61 -10.50 -2.15
CA ALA A 82 -12.96 -11.01 -2.10
C ALA A 82 -13.01 -12.53 -2.30
N GLY A 83 -13.57 -13.26 -1.32
CA GLY A 83 -13.68 -14.71 -1.35
C GLY A 83 -12.43 -15.47 -0.92
N LEU A 84 -11.31 -14.78 -0.66
CA LEU A 84 -10.20 -15.31 0.11
C LEU A 84 -10.53 -15.06 1.58
N GLU A 85 -10.34 -16.05 2.46
CA GLU A 85 -10.61 -15.94 3.92
C GLU A 85 -9.59 -15.02 4.62
N VAL A 86 -9.44 -13.79 4.13
CA VAL A 86 -8.49 -12.79 4.59
C VAL A 86 -9.09 -12.05 5.77
N ASN A 87 -8.35 -12.02 6.87
CA ASN A 87 -8.71 -11.25 8.04
C ASN A 87 -8.45 -9.75 7.77
N PRO A 88 -9.46 -8.86 7.89
CA PRO A 88 -9.28 -7.43 7.72
C PRO A 88 -8.20 -6.81 8.61
N VAL A 89 -7.98 -7.36 9.81
CA VAL A 89 -6.92 -6.89 10.73
C VAL A 89 -5.54 -7.09 10.10
N ASP A 90 -5.37 -8.18 9.36
CA ASP A 90 -4.11 -8.48 8.68
C ASP A 90 -3.90 -7.56 7.46
N LEU A 91 -4.97 -7.04 6.85
CA LEU A 91 -4.86 -6.01 5.82
C LEU A 91 -4.65 -4.61 6.40
N ALA A 92 -5.18 -4.32 7.60
CA ALA A 92 -5.10 -3.01 8.24
C ALA A 92 -3.66 -2.56 8.55
N GLY A 93 -2.74 -3.51 8.77
CA GLY A 93 -1.34 -3.21 9.01
C GLY A 93 -0.68 -2.43 7.86
N PHE A 94 -1.07 -2.69 6.61
CA PHE A 94 -0.53 -1.99 5.45
C PHE A 94 -0.88 -0.49 5.39
N PRO A 95 -2.18 -0.09 5.36
CA PRO A 95 -2.55 1.32 5.32
C PRO A 95 -2.11 2.08 6.59
N MET A 96 -2.01 1.40 7.75
CA MET A 96 -1.42 1.99 8.96
C MET A 96 0.06 2.33 8.78
N GLU A 97 0.87 1.38 8.29
CA GLU A 97 2.30 1.59 8.05
C GLU A 97 2.52 2.65 6.96
N LEU A 98 1.69 2.65 5.92
CA LEU A 98 1.75 3.63 4.84
C LEU A 98 1.48 5.05 5.36
N LYS A 99 0.44 5.22 6.19
CA LYS A 99 0.12 6.49 6.83
C LYS A 99 1.23 6.94 7.80
N ALA A 100 1.78 6.03 8.60
CA ALA A 100 2.87 6.33 9.51
C ALA A 100 4.12 6.84 8.76
N ASN A 101 4.50 6.18 7.66
CA ASN A 101 5.61 6.61 6.82
C ASN A 101 5.31 7.94 6.10
N TRP A 102 4.07 8.16 5.66
CA TRP A 102 3.64 9.45 5.11
C TRP A 102 3.88 10.60 6.10
N HIS A 103 3.44 10.46 7.35
CA HIS A 103 3.62 11.50 8.36
C HIS A 103 5.07 11.67 8.81
N ARG A 104 5.88 10.61 8.84
CA ARG A 104 7.30 10.67 9.20
C ARG A 104 8.13 11.51 8.22
N SER A 105 7.80 11.47 6.93
CA SER A 105 8.58 12.12 5.86
C SER A 105 8.12 13.55 5.54
N ALA A 106 7.86 14.41 6.54
CA ALA A 106 7.15 15.70 6.45
C ALA A 106 7.82 16.83 5.60
N THR A 107 8.13 16.58 4.34
CA THR A 107 8.57 17.59 3.36
C THR A 107 7.51 17.83 2.28
N PRO A 108 7.41 19.06 1.73
CA PRO A 108 6.42 19.40 0.68
C PRO A 108 6.50 18.52 -0.57
N ASP A 109 7.70 18.04 -0.92
CA ASP A 109 7.96 17.23 -2.11
C ASP A 109 8.10 15.73 -1.80
N LYS A 110 7.54 15.27 -0.68
CA LYS A 110 7.64 13.85 -0.31
C LYS A 110 6.84 12.97 -1.28
N ALA A 111 7.42 11.85 -1.65
CA ALA A 111 6.77 10.79 -2.42
C ALA A 111 6.95 9.45 -1.71
N LEU A 112 5.93 8.59 -1.83
CA LEU A 112 6.00 7.21 -1.34
C LEU A 112 6.29 6.29 -2.52
N PHE A 113 7.39 5.55 -2.40
CA PHE A 113 7.79 4.55 -3.36
C PHE A 113 7.48 3.15 -2.82
N LEU A 114 6.94 2.29 -3.67
CA LEU A 114 6.86 0.86 -3.42
C LEU A 114 7.84 0.14 -4.31
N TRP A 115 8.43 -0.91 -3.73
CA TRP A 115 9.19 -1.88 -4.47
C TRP A 115 8.44 -3.20 -4.42
N LEU A 116 8.11 -3.75 -5.58
CA LEU A 116 7.58 -5.09 -5.74
C LEU A 116 8.72 -5.96 -6.32
N ASP A 117 9.09 -7.09 -5.70
CA ASP A 117 9.91 -8.07 -6.42
C ASP A 117 8.99 -8.93 -7.29
N ALA A 118 9.47 -9.24 -8.50
CA ALA A 118 8.81 -10.09 -9.46
C ALA A 118 8.86 -11.57 -9.08
#